data_AF-A0A1F8T4Y5-F1
#
_entry.id   AF-A0A1F8T4Y5-F1
#
_cell.length_a   1.000
_cell.length_b   1.000
_cell.length_c   1.000
_cell.angle_alpha   90.00
_cell.angle_beta   90.00
_cell.angle_gamma   90.00
#
_symmetry.space_group_name_H-M   'P 1'
#
loop_
_entity.id
_entity.type
_entity.pdbx_description
1 polymer ?
#
loop_
_entity_poly.entity_id
_entity_poly.type
_entity_poly.pdbx_seq_one_letter_code
_entity_poly.pdbx_strand_id
1 'polypeptide(L)'
;MDHPNAIPRRHRNDSAILLNRAVFRLSRNWFPWFLVISGIYVGLPWLAPVAMRMGWEGIGRAIYFMYSFLCHQLPQRSFFLFGPSPSYPLATIQQVWGKTVDPVVLRQFIGASELGYKVAWSDRMVSLYTSIPIAAAAWWPFRRRLRSLPLWAFAFLALPIAVDGTSHVISDLAGIGQGFRDTNQWLAALTGYRFPPTYYAGDALGSFNSWMRLITGALFGMGVVWLAFPAILDFFQDAAEVIEAKFKRAGVPL
;
A
#
# COMPACT_ATOMS: atom_id res chain seq x y z
N MET A 1 45.95 50.94 21.86
CA MET A 1 44.48 51.01 21.67
C MET A 1 44.09 49.74 20.94
N ASP A 2 43.68 48.73 21.70
CA ASP A 2 43.17 47.47 21.17
C ASP A 2 41.80 47.71 20.55
N HIS A 3 41.60 47.25 19.32
CA HIS A 3 40.27 47.07 18.73
C HIS A 3 39.86 45.59 18.88
N PRO A 4 39.01 45.25 19.85
CA PRO A 4 38.44 43.92 19.96
C PRO A 4 37.20 43.86 19.07
N ASN A 5 37.30 43.18 17.92
CA ASN A 5 36.14 42.61 17.23
C ASN A 5 36.60 41.52 16.23
N ALA A 6 37.42 40.59 16.72
CA ALA A 6 37.51 39.29 16.07
C ALA A 6 36.23 38.52 16.43
N ILE A 7 35.30 38.40 15.48
CA ILE A 7 34.16 37.48 15.59
C ILE A 7 34.75 36.11 15.96
N PRO A 8 34.39 35.51 17.11
CA PRO A 8 34.98 34.24 17.51
C PRO A 8 34.70 33.20 16.42
N ARG A 9 35.74 32.52 15.96
CA ARG A 9 35.61 31.37 15.05
C ARG A 9 34.63 30.40 15.72
N ARG A 10 33.39 30.37 15.23
CA ARG A 10 32.33 29.46 15.66
C ARG A 10 32.96 28.07 15.81
N HIS A 11 32.89 27.50 17.01
CA HIS A 11 33.37 26.14 17.25
C HIS A 11 32.71 25.24 16.20
N ARG A 12 33.51 24.70 15.26
CA ARG A 12 32.98 23.79 14.24
C ARG A 12 32.44 22.59 15.00
N ASN A 13 31.13 22.42 14.95
CA ASN A 13 30.50 21.24 15.51
C ASN A 13 30.51 20.16 14.43
N ASP A 14 31.50 19.26 14.51
CA ASP A 14 31.70 18.20 13.52
C ASP A 14 30.48 17.27 13.41
N SER A 15 29.76 17.03 14.52
CA SER A 15 28.49 16.28 14.52
C SER A 15 27.41 17.01 13.72
N ALA A 16 27.32 18.34 13.87
CA ALA A 16 26.37 19.13 13.09
C ALA A 16 26.73 19.10 11.59
N ILE A 17 28.02 19.18 11.24
CA ILE A 17 28.46 19.08 9.84
C ILE A 17 28.12 17.69 9.27
N LEU A 18 28.40 16.62 10.01
CA LEU A 18 28.08 15.25 9.62
C LEU A 18 26.57 15.07 9.38
N LEU A 19 25.73 15.55 10.31
CA LEU A 19 24.28 15.48 10.19
C LEU A 19 23.76 16.25 8.97
N ASN A 20 24.25 17.48 8.73
CA ASN A 20 23.85 18.26 7.56
C ASN A 20 24.29 17.56 6.26
N ARG A 21 25.47 16.93 6.21
CA ARG A 21 25.89 16.13 5.05
C ARG A 21 25.00 14.91 4.84
N ALA A 22 24.61 14.21 5.90
CA ALA A 22 23.71 13.07 5.81
C ALA A 22 22.33 13.49 5.27
N VAL A 23 21.76 14.58 5.80
CA VAL A 23 20.48 15.13 5.32
C VAL A 23 20.60 15.62 3.88
N PHE A 24 21.69 16.27 3.49
CA PHE A 24 21.90 16.69 2.10
C PHE A 24 21.94 15.50 1.14
N ARG A 25 22.69 14.43 1.47
CA ARG A 25 22.75 13.22 0.66
C ARG A 25 21.40 12.52 0.57
N LEU A 26 20.67 12.46 1.67
CA LEU A 26 19.32 11.92 1.70
C LEU A 26 18.39 12.76 0.82
N SER A 27 18.43 14.09 0.95
CA SER A 27 17.56 15.01 0.21
C SER A 27 17.82 14.98 -1.29
N ARG A 28 19.08 14.81 -1.72
CA ARG A 28 19.39 14.65 -3.16
C ARG A 28 19.01 13.28 -3.72
N ASN A 29 18.98 12.25 -2.88
CA ASN A 29 18.80 10.85 -3.30
C ASN A 29 17.58 10.18 -2.65
N TRP A 30 16.57 10.96 -2.25
CA TRP A 30 15.43 10.46 -1.49
C TRP A 30 14.60 9.44 -2.28
N PHE A 31 14.55 9.58 -3.61
CA PHE A 31 13.65 8.81 -4.45
C PHE A 31 14.03 7.32 -4.55
N PRO A 32 15.30 6.93 -4.80
CA PRO A 32 15.72 5.54 -4.66
C PRO A 32 15.43 4.94 -3.28
N TRP A 33 15.66 5.68 -2.19
CA TRP A 33 15.33 5.23 -0.84
C TRP A 33 13.84 4.99 -0.67
N PHE A 34 13.01 5.91 -1.17
CA PHE A 34 11.57 5.75 -1.20
C PHE A 34 11.18 4.44 -1.92
N LEU A 35 11.72 4.17 -3.12
CA LEU A 35 11.42 2.95 -3.88
C LEU A 35 11.85 1.68 -3.15
N VAL A 36 13.03 1.68 -2.52
CA VAL A 36 13.52 0.52 -1.77
C VAL A 36 12.66 0.26 -0.53
N ILE A 37 12.39 1.29 0.28
CA ILE A 37 11.63 1.16 1.52
C ILE A 37 10.18 0.75 1.22
N SER A 38 9.53 1.44 0.27
CA SER A 38 8.17 1.10 -0.14
C SER A 38 8.10 -0.26 -0.83
N GLY A 39 9.11 -0.64 -1.63
CA GLY A 39 9.25 -1.96 -2.24
C GLY A 39 9.34 -3.08 -1.21
N ILE A 40 10.15 -2.91 -0.18
CA ILE A 40 10.23 -3.84 0.96
C ILE A 40 8.87 -3.93 1.66
N TYR A 41 8.24 -2.78 1.94
CA TYR A 41 6.93 -2.74 2.60
C TYR A 41 5.84 -3.47 1.79
N VAL A 42 5.76 -3.29 0.47
CA VAL A 42 4.75 -4.00 -0.35
C VAL A 42 5.14 -5.45 -0.65
N GLY A 43 6.42 -5.79 -0.62
CA GLY A 43 6.94 -7.13 -0.88
C GLY A 43 6.84 -8.08 0.30
N LEU A 44 7.04 -7.58 1.53
CA LEU A 44 7.00 -8.41 2.75
C LEU A 44 5.72 -9.26 2.90
N PRO A 45 4.50 -8.74 2.64
CA PRO A 45 3.28 -9.54 2.72
C PRO A 45 3.27 -10.78 1.82
N TRP A 46 3.98 -10.73 0.68
CA TRP A 46 4.13 -11.85 -0.24
C TRP A 46 5.17 -12.87 0.25
N LEU A 47 6.12 -12.46 1.10
CA LEU A 47 7.08 -13.38 1.72
C LEU A 47 6.47 -14.20 2.86
N ALA A 48 5.34 -13.77 3.45
CA ALA A 48 4.64 -14.54 4.47
C ALA A 48 4.26 -15.96 4.00
N PRO A 49 3.53 -16.15 2.89
CA PRO A 49 3.24 -17.49 2.38
C PRO A 49 4.48 -18.28 1.97
N VAL A 50 5.56 -17.61 1.50
CA VAL A 50 6.84 -18.27 1.17
C VAL A 50 7.48 -18.85 2.43
N ALA A 51 7.54 -18.07 3.51
CA ALA A 51 8.04 -18.52 4.81
C ALA A 51 7.23 -19.70 5.36
N MET A 52 5.88 -19.65 5.25
CA MET A 52 5.02 -20.76 5.64
C MET A 52 5.31 -22.02 4.82
N ARG A 53 5.49 -21.89 3.50
CA ARG A 53 5.82 -23.02 2.61
C ARG A 53 7.17 -23.66 2.93
N MET A 54 8.16 -22.88 3.38
CA MET A 54 9.49 -23.35 3.75
C MET A 54 9.57 -23.90 5.19
N GLY A 55 8.47 -23.89 5.95
CA GLY A 55 8.45 -24.31 7.35
C GLY A 55 8.98 -23.26 8.34
N TRP A 56 9.28 -22.04 7.89
CA TRP A 56 9.68 -20.92 8.75
C TRP A 56 8.47 -20.24 9.37
N GLU A 57 7.65 -21.01 10.09
CA GLU A 57 6.35 -20.55 10.60
C GLU A 57 6.45 -19.32 11.48
N GLY A 58 7.48 -19.22 12.33
CA GLY A 58 7.70 -18.06 13.19
C GLY A 58 7.84 -16.76 12.39
N ILE A 59 8.60 -16.79 11.29
CA ILE A 59 8.77 -15.64 10.40
C ILE A 59 7.46 -15.33 9.68
N GLY A 60 6.80 -16.35 9.11
CA GLY A 60 5.53 -16.17 8.41
C GLY A 60 4.46 -15.54 9.31
N ARG A 61 4.27 -16.09 10.51
CA ARG A 61 3.31 -15.59 11.52
C ARG A 61 3.65 -14.18 12.00
N ALA A 62 4.93 -13.84 12.16
CA ALA A 62 5.34 -12.48 12.49
C ALA A 62 4.92 -11.49 11.39
N ILE A 63 5.12 -11.83 10.11
CA ILE A 63 4.67 -10.97 9.00
C ILE A 63 3.14 -10.83 9.00
N TYR A 64 2.38 -11.93 9.11
CA TYR A 64 0.90 -11.85 9.21
C TYR A 64 0.47 -10.95 10.37
N PHE A 65 1.09 -11.10 11.54
CA PHE A 65 0.80 -10.29 12.71
C PHE A 65 1.06 -8.80 12.47
N MET A 66 2.25 -8.42 11.99
CA MET A 66 2.59 -7.02 11.72
C MET A 66 1.60 -6.37 10.74
N TYR A 67 1.22 -7.07 9.66
CA TYR A 67 0.30 -6.53 8.67
C TYR A 67 -1.17 -6.64 9.09
N SER A 68 -1.50 -7.31 10.20
CA SER A 68 -2.89 -7.47 10.68
C SER A 68 -3.45 -6.18 11.28
N PHE A 69 -2.57 -5.27 11.72
CA PHE A 69 -2.92 -3.92 12.18
C PHE A 69 -3.35 -3.00 11.02
N LEU A 70 -2.90 -3.32 9.80
CA LEU A 70 -3.18 -2.52 8.60
C LEU A 70 -4.32 -3.11 7.77
N CYS A 71 -4.39 -4.45 7.71
CA CYS A 71 -5.35 -5.17 6.90
C CYS A 71 -6.05 -6.22 7.75
N HIS A 72 -7.34 -6.43 7.49
CA HIS A 72 -8.04 -7.55 8.09
C HIS A 72 -7.55 -8.92 7.58
N GLN A 73 -7.00 -9.02 6.37
CA GLN A 73 -6.51 -10.27 5.78
C GLN A 73 -7.58 -11.38 5.74
N LEU A 74 -8.81 -11.03 5.34
CA LEU A 74 -9.88 -12.03 5.23
C LEU A 74 -9.57 -12.94 4.04
N PRO A 75 -9.63 -14.27 4.22
CA PRO A 75 -9.06 -15.21 3.25
C PRO A 75 -9.78 -15.19 1.90
N GLN A 76 -11.11 -15.06 1.88
CA GLN A 76 -11.89 -14.97 0.63
C GLN A 76 -11.63 -13.69 -0.16
N ARG A 77 -10.89 -12.72 0.41
CA ARG A 77 -10.48 -11.45 -0.20
C ARG A 77 -8.96 -11.33 -0.31
N SER A 78 -8.23 -12.43 -0.16
CA SER A 78 -6.76 -12.45 -0.22
C SER A 78 -6.29 -13.30 -1.39
N PHE A 79 -5.10 -12.98 -1.89
CA PHE A 79 -4.40 -13.86 -2.81
C PHE A 79 -3.79 -15.06 -2.08
N PHE A 80 -3.56 -16.15 -2.80
CA PHE A 80 -2.92 -17.37 -2.29
C PHE A 80 -1.73 -17.74 -3.16
N LEU A 81 -0.68 -18.26 -2.51
CA LEU A 81 0.45 -18.89 -3.17
C LEU A 81 0.53 -20.36 -2.78
N PHE A 82 1.15 -21.16 -3.66
CA PHE A 82 1.40 -22.59 -3.44
C PHE A 82 0.14 -23.47 -3.34
N GLY A 83 -0.98 -23.00 -3.88
CA GLY A 83 -2.21 -23.76 -4.08
C GLY A 83 -2.65 -23.76 -5.55
N PRO A 84 -3.72 -24.50 -5.89
CA PRO A 84 -4.23 -24.62 -7.26
C PRO A 84 -4.79 -23.32 -7.86
N SER A 85 -5.22 -22.36 -7.04
CA SER A 85 -5.79 -21.09 -7.49
C SER A 85 -5.20 -19.91 -6.72
N PRO A 86 -5.06 -18.72 -7.34
CA PRO A 86 -4.57 -17.52 -6.66
C PRO A 86 -5.60 -16.90 -5.70
N SER A 87 -6.85 -17.36 -5.68
CA SER A 87 -7.89 -16.94 -4.72
C SER A 87 -9.00 -17.98 -4.62
N TYR A 88 -9.77 -17.97 -3.53
CA TYR A 88 -10.84 -18.93 -3.31
C TYR A 88 -12.13 -18.25 -2.82
N PRO A 89 -13.30 -18.72 -3.28
CA PRO A 89 -14.58 -18.33 -2.67
C PRO A 89 -14.64 -18.73 -1.19
N LEU A 90 -15.48 -18.02 -0.42
CA LEU A 90 -15.66 -18.30 1.00
C LEU A 90 -16.10 -19.75 1.26
N ALA A 91 -16.98 -20.29 0.43
CA ALA A 91 -17.44 -21.68 0.55
C ALA A 91 -16.30 -22.71 0.49
N THR A 92 -15.30 -22.50 -0.37
CA THR A 92 -14.13 -23.37 -0.46
C THR A 92 -13.27 -23.27 0.79
N ILE A 93 -13.08 -22.07 1.34
CA ILE A 93 -12.34 -21.89 2.60
C ILE A 93 -13.07 -22.56 3.76
N GLN A 94 -14.39 -22.44 3.83
CA GLN A 94 -15.21 -23.06 4.86
C GLN A 94 -15.19 -24.60 4.82
N GLN A 95 -14.97 -25.19 3.64
CA GLN A 95 -14.82 -26.64 3.50
C GLN A 95 -13.53 -27.17 4.14
N VAL A 96 -12.45 -26.37 4.15
CA VAL A 96 -11.13 -26.79 4.64
C VAL A 96 -10.86 -26.34 6.08
N TRP A 97 -11.38 -25.19 6.50
CA TRP A 97 -11.11 -24.61 7.82
C TRP A 97 -12.29 -24.71 8.79
N GLY A 98 -13.52 -24.88 8.27
CA GLY A 98 -14.75 -24.95 9.06
C GLY A 98 -15.79 -23.90 8.64
N LYS A 99 -17.06 -24.22 8.81
CA LYS A 99 -18.19 -23.34 8.46
C LYS A 99 -18.31 -22.19 9.45
N THR A 100 -17.77 -21.03 9.07
CA THR A 100 -17.91 -19.79 9.83
C THR A 100 -18.02 -18.58 8.91
N VAL A 101 -18.80 -17.60 9.35
CA VAL A 101 -18.90 -16.26 8.75
C VAL A 101 -18.41 -15.18 9.71
N ASP A 102 -17.93 -15.57 10.90
CA ASP A 102 -17.38 -14.64 11.87
C ASP A 102 -16.03 -14.10 11.35
N PRO A 103 -15.91 -12.78 11.11
CA PRO A 103 -14.68 -12.21 10.61
C PRO A 103 -13.50 -12.44 11.57
N VAL A 104 -13.71 -12.48 12.90
CA VAL A 104 -12.62 -12.72 13.87
C VAL A 104 -12.02 -14.11 13.68
N VAL A 105 -12.86 -15.13 13.48
CA VAL A 105 -12.41 -16.51 13.25
C VAL A 105 -11.82 -16.67 11.84
N LEU A 106 -12.45 -16.08 10.82
CA LEU A 106 -11.95 -16.15 9.43
C LEU A 106 -10.54 -15.56 9.28
N ARG A 107 -10.23 -14.50 10.02
CA ARG A 107 -8.90 -13.87 9.99
C ARG A 107 -7.77 -14.80 10.42
N GLN A 108 -8.06 -15.76 11.30
CA GLN A 108 -7.08 -16.72 11.82
C GLN A 108 -6.61 -17.73 10.77
N PHE A 109 -7.41 -17.96 9.71
CA PHE A 109 -7.02 -18.85 8.63
C PHE A 109 -5.83 -18.28 7.85
N ILE A 110 -4.65 -18.88 7.98
CA ILE A 110 -3.43 -18.49 7.24
C ILE A 110 -3.32 -19.26 5.91
N GLY A 111 -3.72 -20.52 5.90
CA GLY A 111 -3.60 -21.39 4.74
C GLY A 111 -3.83 -22.84 5.11
N ALA A 112 -3.82 -23.70 4.11
CA ALA A 112 -3.95 -25.14 4.25
C ALA A 112 -3.16 -25.83 3.14
N SER A 113 -2.82 -27.11 3.31
CA SER A 113 -2.08 -27.88 2.30
C SER A 113 -2.77 -27.89 0.93
N GLU A 114 -4.10 -27.89 0.93
CA GLU A 114 -4.96 -27.97 -0.26
C GLU A 114 -5.06 -26.64 -0.99
N LEU A 115 -5.04 -25.52 -0.26
CA LEU A 115 -5.30 -24.18 -0.79
C LEU A 115 -4.03 -23.34 -0.92
N GLY A 116 -2.92 -23.77 -0.33
CA GLY A 116 -1.73 -22.96 -0.14
C GLY A 116 -1.90 -21.95 1.00
N TYR A 117 -1.05 -20.91 0.98
CA TYR A 117 -1.00 -19.89 2.02
C TYR A 117 -1.40 -18.53 1.47
N LYS A 118 -2.21 -17.78 2.23
CA LYS A 118 -2.67 -16.46 1.79
C LYS A 118 -1.55 -15.43 1.83
N VAL A 119 -1.58 -14.41 0.99
CA VAL A 119 -0.74 -13.22 1.16
C VAL A 119 -1.17 -12.50 2.43
N ALA A 120 -0.24 -11.90 3.19
CA ALA A 120 -0.55 -11.18 4.45
C ALA A 120 -1.30 -9.84 4.24
N TRP A 121 -2.09 -9.74 3.18
CA TRP A 121 -2.95 -8.63 2.80
C TRP A 121 -4.18 -9.13 2.05
N SER A 122 -5.23 -8.31 2.03
CA SER A 122 -6.32 -8.45 1.07
C SER A 122 -5.88 -7.96 -0.30
N ASP A 123 -6.59 -8.38 -1.34
CA ASP A 123 -6.42 -7.93 -2.72
C ASP A 123 -6.51 -6.39 -2.85
N ARG A 124 -7.42 -5.73 -2.11
CA ARG A 124 -7.53 -4.27 -2.03
C ARG A 124 -6.24 -3.64 -1.51
N MET A 125 -5.69 -4.17 -0.41
CA MET A 125 -4.46 -3.62 0.19
C MET A 125 -3.25 -3.86 -0.72
N VAL A 126 -3.16 -5.04 -1.33
CA VAL A 126 -2.15 -5.33 -2.36
C VAL A 126 -2.23 -4.29 -3.47
N SER A 127 -3.40 -4.07 -4.06
CA SER A 127 -3.56 -3.13 -5.18
C SER A 127 -3.25 -1.69 -4.75
N LEU A 128 -3.85 -1.22 -3.65
CA LEU A 128 -3.68 0.13 -3.15
C LEU A 128 -2.21 0.43 -2.88
N TYR A 129 -1.55 -0.35 -2.03
CA TYR A 129 -0.19 -0.04 -1.61
C TYR A 129 0.85 -0.33 -2.69
N THR A 130 0.69 -1.37 -3.51
CA THR A 130 1.64 -1.68 -4.60
C THR A 130 1.55 -0.66 -5.72
N SER A 131 0.39 -0.05 -5.95
CA SER A 131 0.25 0.99 -6.96
C SER A 131 1.06 2.25 -6.63
N ILE A 132 1.35 2.53 -5.35
CA ILE A 132 2.11 3.73 -4.93
C ILE A 132 3.56 3.71 -5.45
N PRO A 133 4.43 2.71 -5.14
CA PRO A 133 5.78 2.68 -5.67
C PRO A 133 5.82 2.57 -7.20
N ILE A 134 4.86 1.86 -7.81
CA ILE A 134 4.75 1.76 -9.27
C ILE A 134 4.42 3.12 -9.89
N ALA A 135 3.41 3.81 -9.36
CA ALA A 135 3.01 5.14 -9.82
C ALA A 135 4.10 6.17 -9.56
N ALA A 136 4.82 6.08 -8.43
CA ALA A 136 5.97 6.92 -8.12
C ALA A 136 7.09 6.74 -9.16
N ALA A 137 7.43 5.49 -9.48
CA ALA A 137 8.39 5.15 -10.53
C ALA A 137 7.94 5.68 -11.90
N ALA A 138 6.67 5.52 -12.24
CA ALA A 138 6.09 6.03 -13.49
C ALA A 138 6.01 7.56 -13.54
N TRP A 139 5.79 8.22 -12.40
CA TRP A 139 5.74 9.68 -12.26
C TRP A 139 7.12 10.32 -12.42
N TRP A 140 8.18 9.65 -11.95
CA TRP A 140 9.53 10.23 -11.88
C TRP A 140 10.05 10.82 -13.20
N PRO A 141 9.95 10.17 -14.37
CA PRO A 141 10.33 10.78 -15.66
C PRO A 141 9.60 12.11 -15.95
N PHE A 142 8.38 12.26 -15.45
CA PHE A 142 7.51 13.43 -15.69
C PHE A 142 7.50 14.43 -14.54
N ARG A 143 8.28 14.21 -13.48
CA ARG A 143 8.30 15.01 -12.25
C ARG A 143 8.50 16.51 -12.43
N ARG A 144 9.13 16.94 -13.53
CA ARG A 144 9.35 18.36 -13.85
C ARG A 144 8.17 19.02 -14.58
N ARG A 145 7.23 18.21 -15.08
CA ARG A 145 6.07 18.68 -15.88
C ARG A 145 4.76 18.53 -15.12
N LEU A 146 4.64 17.49 -14.29
CA LEU A 146 3.42 17.22 -13.54
C LEU A 146 3.38 18.03 -12.25
N ARG A 147 2.40 18.94 -12.18
CA ARG A 147 2.06 19.66 -10.95
C ARG A 147 1.21 18.79 -10.02
N SER A 148 1.17 19.16 -8.74
CA SER A 148 0.29 18.53 -7.77
C SER A 148 -1.16 18.57 -8.25
N LEU A 149 -1.82 17.42 -8.13
CA LEU A 149 -3.23 17.30 -8.40
C LEU A 149 -4.02 18.19 -7.42
N PRO A 150 -4.94 19.07 -7.87
CA PRO A 150 -5.76 19.83 -6.94
C PRO A 150 -6.67 18.88 -6.14
N LEU A 151 -6.99 19.26 -4.89
CA LEU A 151 -7.70 18.38 -3.95
C LEU A 151 -9.03 17.84 -4.50
N TRP A 152 -9.76 18.62 -5.28
CA TRP A 152 -11.02 18.17 -5.89
C TRP A 152 -10.81 17.05 -6.93
N ALA A 153 -9.74 17.11 -7.71
CA ALA A 153 -9.42 16.08 -8.70
C ALA A 153 -8.88 14.82 -8.01
N PHE A 154 -8.14 14.98 -6.91
CA PHE A 154 -7.82 13.86 -6.03
C PHE A 154 -9.08 13.24 -5.41
N ALA A 155 -10.03 14.05 -4.94
CA ALA A 155 -11.30 13.57 -4.42
C ALA A 155 -12.05 12.74 -5.46
N PHE A 156 -12.02 13.14 -6.73
CA PHE A 156 -12.59 12.35 -7.82
C PHE A 156 -11.91 10.98 -7.99
N LEU A 157 -10.58 10.89 -7.87
CA LEU A 157 -9.86 9.61 -7.90
C LEU A 157 -10.07 8.76 -6.64
N ALA A 158 -10.33 9.40 -5.49
CA ALA A 158 -10.57 8.73 -4.23
C ALA A 158 -12.03 8.31 -4.02
N LEU A 159 -12.97 8.95 -4.69
CA LEU A 159 -14.39 8.65 -4.57
C LEU A 159 -14.74 7.18 -4.89
N PRO A 160 -14.20 6.56 -5.96
CA PRO A 160 -14.48 5.14 -6.26
C PRO A 160 -14.11 4.20 -5.11
N ILE A 161 -12.95 4.39 -4.46
CA ILE A 161 -12.54 3.52 -3.35
C ILE A 161 -13.38 3.79 -2.09
N ALA A 162 -13.82 5.03 -1.88
CA ALA A 162 -14.73 5.36 -0.79
C ALA A 162 -16.09 4.66 -0.98
N VAL A 163 -16.67 4.73 -2.18
CA VAL A 163 -17.93 4.05 -2.51
C VAL A 163 -17.78 2.52 -2.42
N ASP A 164 -16.71 1.96 -2.97
CA ASP A 164 -16.42 0.52 -2.89
C ASP A 164 -16.23 0.05 -1.44
N GLY A 165 -15.43 0.79 -0.66
CA GLY A 165 -15.18 0.53 0.76
C GLY A 165 -16.45 0.57 1.59
N THR A 166 -17.21 1.67 1.49
CA THR A 166 -18.45 1.88 2.25
C THR A 166 -19.52 0.85 1.88
N SER A 167 -19.70 0.54 0.60
CA SER A 167 -20.67 -0.47 0.18
C SER A 167 -20.30 -1.87 0.65
N HIS A 168 -19.00 -2.22 0.71
CA HIS A 168 -18.54 -3.46 1.33
C HIS A 168 -18.84 -3.49 2.84
N VAL A 169 -18.57 -2.40 3.57
CA VAL A 169 -18.90 -2.32 5.00
C VAL A 169 -20.40 -2.52 5.24
N ILE A 170 -21.25 -1.80 4.48
CA ILE A 170 -22.71 -1.94 4.59
C ILE A 170 -23.17 -3.37 4.27
N SER A 171 -22.60 -3.98 3.23
CA SER A 171 -22.90 -5.37 2.89
C SER A 171 -22.49 -6.34 4.01
N ASP A 172 -21.33 -6.13 4.61
CA ASP A 172 -20.79 -7.00 5.66
C ASP A 172 -21.56 -6.87 7.00
N LEU A 173 -22.40 -5.84 7.19
CA LEU A 173 -23.29 -5.73 8.36
C LEU A 173 -24.34 -6.86 8.42
N ALA A 174 -24.69 -7.46 7.28
CA ALA A 174 -25.54 -8.65 7.22
C ALA A 174 -24.78 -9.94 7.58
N GLY A 175 -23.46 -9.87 7.77
CA GLY A 175 -22.55 -11.00 7.92
C GLY A 175 -21.67 -11.20 6.68
N ILE A 176 -20.46 -11.73 6.89
CA ILE A 176 -19.52 -12.01 5.80
C ILE A 176 -20.12 -13.06 4.86
N GLY A 177 -20.22 -12.72 3.57
CA GLY A 177 -20.84 -13.59 2.56
C GLY A 177 -22.36 -13.69 2.65
N GLN A 178 -23.03 -12.75 3.33
CA GLN A 178 -24.50 -12.73 3.47
C GLN A 178 -25.15 -11.45 2.94
N GLY A 179 -24.36 -10.39 2.71
CA GLY A 179 -24.89 -9.12 2.24
C GLY A 179 -25.19 -9.06 0.75
N PHE A 180 -25.78 -7.94 0.31
CA PHE A 180 -26.19 -7.73 -1.08
C PHE A 180 -25.04 -7.80 -2.10
N ARG A 181 -23.79 -7.55 -1.67
CA ARG A 181 -22.61 -7.69 -2.52
C ARG A 181 -22.14 -9.13 -2.67
N ASP A 182 -22.57 -10.07 -1.83
CA ASP A 182 -22.18 -11.47 -2.00
C ASP A 182 -22.75 -12.06 -3.29
N THR A 183 -23.98 -11.69 -3.64
CA THR A 183 -24.63 -12.18 -4.87
C THR A 183 -24.62 -11.18 -6.02
N ASN A 184 -24.51 -9.88 -5.71
CA ASN A 184 -24.66 -8.77 -6.65
C ASN A 184 -25.87 -8.91 -7.60
N GLN A 185 -27.02 -9.39 -7.09
CA GLN A 185 -28.24 -9.53 -7.91
C GLN A 185 -28.69 -8.20 -8.52
N TRP A 186 -28.45 -7.08 -7.83
CA TRP A 186 -28.70 -5.74 -8.35
C TRP A 186 -27.91 -5.47 -9.65
N LEU A 187 -26.66 -5.92 -9.73
CA LEU A 187 -25.82 -5.76 -10.91
C LEU A 187 -26.22 -6.76 -12.00
N ALA A 188 -26.57 -7.99 -11.62
CA ALA A 188 -27.06 -9.00 -12.54
C ALA A 188 -28.35 -8.52 -13.24
N ALA A 189 -29.30 -7.96 -12.49
CA ALA A 189 -30.52 -7.37 -13.03
C ALA A 189 -30.21 -6.18 -13.96
N LEU A 190 -29.33 -5.26 -13.53
CA LEU A 190 -28.94 -4.08 -14.33
C LEU A 190 -28.28 -4.46 -15.66
N THR A 191 -27.49 -5.54 -15.67
CA THR A 191 -26.76 -6.01 -16.84
C THR A 191 -27.53 -7.03 -17.67
N GLY A 192 -28.77 -7.36 -17.27
CA GLY A 192 -29.58 -8.39 -17.93
C GLY A 192 -28.90 -9.77 -17.93
N TYR A 193 -28.16 -10.09 -16.86
CA TYR A 193 -27.45 -11.37 -16.68
C TYR A 193 -26.47 -11.70 -17.81
N ARG A 194 -25.84 -10.68 -18.42
CA ARG A 194 -24.94 -10.86 -19.56
C ARG A 194 -23.62 -11.57 -19.24
N PHE A 195 -23.19 -11.56 -17.98
CA PHE A 195 -21.92 -12.15 -17.54
C PHE A 195 -22.12 -13.52 -16.88
N PRO A 196 -21.06 -14.34 -16.73
CA PRO A 196 -21.13 -15.59 -16.00
C PRO A 196 -21.54 -15.39 -14.52
N PRO A 197 -22.24 -16.34 -13.88
CA PRO A 197 -22.62 -16.22 -12.45
C PRO A 197 -21.44 -15.94 -11.51
N THR A 198 -20.26 -16.47 -11.82
CA THR A 198 -19.01 -16.25 -11.05
C THR A 198 -18.47 -14.82 -11.15
N TYR A 199 -18.90 -14.04 -12.14
CA TYR A 199 -18.59 -12.62 -12.20
C TYR A 199 -19.43 -11.84 -11.18
N TYR A 200 -20.71 -12.18 -11.02
CA TYR A 200 -21.58 -11.46 -10.09
C TYR A 200 -21.34 -11.87 -8.63
N ALA A 201 -21.21 -13.17 -8.36
CA ALA A 201 -21.22 -13.69 -7.00
C ALA A 201 -19.81 -13.88 -6.41
N GLY A 202 -19.70 -13.59 -5.12
CA GLY A 202 -18.55 -13.85 -4.27
C GLY A 202 -17.46 -12.79 -4.31
N ASP A 203 -16.34 -13.12 -3.68
CA ASP A 203 -15.18 -12.24 -3.50
C ASP A 203 -13.93 -12.72 -4.25
N ALA A 204 -14.00 -13.89 -4.91
CA ALA A 204 -12.85 -14.48 -5.58
C ALA A 204 -12.37 -13.63 -6.77
N LEU A 205 -11.11 -13.80 -7.15
CA LEU A 205 -10.51 -13.13 -8.30
C LEU A 205 -11.34 -13.39 -9.56
N GLY A 206 -11.62 -12.34 -10.32
CA GLY A 206 -12.49 -12.38 -11.49
C GLY A 206 -13.94 -11.97 -11.22
N SER A 207 -14.38 -11.98 -9.96
CA SER A 207 -15.67 -11.39 -9.56
C SER A 207 -15.66 -9.86 -9.69
N PHE A 208 -16.85 -9.28 -9.81
CA PHE A 208 -17.10 -7.85 -9.78
C PHE A 208 -16.50 -7.21 -8.52
N ASN A 209 -16.70 -7.83 -7.35
CA ASN A 209 -16.17 -7.33 -6.09
C ASN A 209 -14.64 -7.27 -6.11
N SER A 210 -13.97 -8.31 -6.60
CA SER A 210 -12.50 -8.30 -6.71
C SER A 210 -12.03 -7.24 -7.70
N TRP A 211 -12.66 -7.10 -8.86
CA TRP A 211 -12.33 -6.04 -9.83
C TRP A 211 -12.49 -4.65 -9.26
N MET A 212 -13.60 -4.37 -8.55
CA MET A 212 -13.81 -3.10 -7.87
C MET A 212 -12.68 -2.83 -6.88
N ARG A 213 -12.38 -3.77 -5.97
CA ARG A 213 -11.30 -3.63 -4.98
C ARG A 213 -9.95 -3.35 -5.62
N LEU A 214 -9.61 -4.04 -6.70
CA LEU A 214 -8.34 -3.88 -7.41
C LEU A 214 -8.27 -2.53 -8.14
N ILE A 215 -9.27 -2.20 -8.95
CA ILE A 215 -9.26 -0.97 -9.77
C ILE A 215 -9.32 0.27 -8.88
N THR A 216 -10.24 0.31 -7.91
CA THR A 216 -10.37 1.48 -7.04
C THR A 216 -9.16 1.64 -6.12
N GLY A 217 -8.56 0.53 -5.67
CA GLY A 217 -7.30 0.54 -4.94
C GLY A 217 -6.16 1.20 -5.72
N ALA A 218 -5.97 0.76 -6.97
CA ALA A 218 -4.92 1.30 -7.84
C ALA A 218 -5.15 2.79 -8.19
N LEU A 219 -6.40 3.17 -8.49
CA LEU A 219 -6.75 4.57 -8.76
C LEU A 219 -6.42 5.47 -7.57
N PHE A 220 -6.76 5.04 -6.36
CA PHE A 220 -6.45 5.79 -5.15
C PHE A 220 -4.94 5.96 -4.95
N GLY A 221 -4.16 4.87 -5.02
CA GLY A 221 -2.71 4.94 -4.83
C GLY A 221 -2.00 5.78 -5.90
N MET A 222 -2.44 5.71 -7.17
CA MET A 222 -1.98 6.64 -8.22
C MET A 222 -2.34 8.10 -7.90
N GLY A 223 -3.56 8.35 -7.42
CA GLY A 223 -4.01 9.68 -7.00
C GLY A 223 -3.17 10.24 -5.85
N VAL A 224 -2.80 9.41 -4.87
CA VAL A 224 -1.93 9.80 -3.75
C VAL A 224 -0.57 10.26 -4.26
N VAL A 225 0.02 9.52 -5.20
CA VAL A 225 1.31 9.90 -5.81
C VAL A 225 1.16 11.23 -6.54
N TRP A 226 0.16 11.38 -7.41
CA TRP A 226 -0.02 12.60 -8.19
C TRP A 226 -0.31 13.84 -7.33
N LEU A 227 -1.03 13.67 -6.22
CA LEU A 227 -1.26 14.73 -5.25
C LEU A 227 0.03 15.14 -4.53
N ALA A 228 0.72 14.16 -3.91
CA ALA A 228 1.74 14.42 -2.90
C ALA A 228 3.17 14.54 -3.46
N PHE A 229 3.52 13.81 -4.52
CA PHE A 229 4.92 13.69 -4.95
C PHE A 229 5.55 14.98 -5.46
N PRO A 230 4.83 15.86 -6.19
CA PRO A 230 5.39 17.16 -6.55
C PRO A 230 5.77 17.97 -5.30
N ALA A 231 4.91 18.05 -4.30
CA ALA A 231 5.20 18.73 -3.03
C ALA A 231 6.36 18.07 -2.25
N ILE A 232 6.43 16.74 -2.23
CA ILE A 232 7.55 16.01 -1.59
C ILE A 232 8.87 16.32 -2.31
N LEU A 233 8.85 16.39 -3.65
CA LEU A 233 10.03 16.73 -4.43
C LEU A 233 10.52 18.14 -4.12
N ASP A 234 9.61 19.12 -4.11
CA ASP A 234 9.92 20.51 -3.79
C ASP A 234 10.52 20.61 -2.38
N PHE A 235 9.91 19.93 -1.39
CA PHE A 235 10.43 19.88 -0.02
C PHE A 235 11.88 19.36 0.07
N PHE A 236 12.20 18.26 -0.62
CA PHE A 236 13.56 17.71 -0.61
C PHE A 236 14.55 18.57 -1.40
N GLN A 237 14.11 19.26 -2.46
CA GLN A 237 14.95 20.21 -3.19
C GLN A 237 15.28 21.42 -2.32
N ASP A 238 14.28 22.03 -1.68
CA ASP A 238 14.46 23.15 -0.76
C ASP A 238 15.40 22.78 0.40
N ALA A 239 15.22 21.60 0.99
CA ALA A 239 16.09 21.12 2.07
C ALA A 239 17.55 21.00 1.62
N ALA A 240 17.80 20.50 0.40
CA ALA A 240 19.15 20.40 -0.15
C ALA A 240 19.77 21.78 -0.42
N GLU A 241 19.01 22.71 -0.99
CA GLU A 241 19.43 24.08 -1.29
C GLU A 241 19.77 24.88 -0.03
N VAL A 242 18.95 24.75 1.02
CA VAL A 242 19.19 25.39 2.32
C VAL A 242 20.50 24.92 2.95
N ILE A 243 20.79 23.61 2.89
CA ILE A 243 22.04 23.06 3.43
C ILE A 243 23.24 23.51 2.59
N GLU A 244 23.12 23.50 1.27
CA GLU A 244 24.16 23.99 0.36
C GLU A 244 24.50 25.47 0.60
N ALA A 245 23.49 26.33 0.72
CA ALA A 245 23.66 27.75 1.04
C ALA A 245 24.30 27.96 2.43
N LYS A 246 23.96 27.11 3.41
CA LYS A 246 24.58 27.13 4.75
C LYS A 246 26.06 26.76 4.69
N PHE A 247 26.43 25.73 3.92
CA PHE A 247 27.81 25.26 3.77
C PHE A 247 28.66 26.29 3.04
N LYS A 248 28.13 26.87 1.95
CA LYS A 248 28.78 27.95 1.20
C LYS A 248 29.06 29.17 2.09
N ARG A 249 28.08 29.62 2.88
CA ARG A 249 28.27 30.74 3.84
C ARG A 249 29.29 30.44 4.93
N ALA A 250 29.41 29.18 5.34
CA ALA A 250 30.33 28.75 6.40
C ALA A 250 31.74 28.39 5.88
N GLY A 251 32.00 28.45 4.57
CA GLY A 251 33.26 28.00 3.97
C GLY A 251 33.54 26.51 4.24
N VAL A 252 32.49 25.70 4.35
CA VAL A 252 32.58 24.24 4.56
C VAL A 252 32.29 23.56 3.22
N PRO A 253 33.19 22.69 2.71
CA PRO A 253 32.90 21.93 1.51
C PRO A 253 31.79 20.90 1.78
N LEU A 254 30.88 20.73 0.82
CA LEU A 254 29.82 19.72 0.86
C LEU A 254 30.40 18.30 0.85
#